data_AF-A0A0D0A4P4-F1
#
_entry.id   AF-A0A0D0A4P4-F1
#
_cell.length_a   1.000
_cell.length_b   1.000
_cell.length_c   1.000
_cell.angle_alpha   90.00
_cell.angle_beta   90.00
_cell.angle_gamma   90.00
#
_symmetry.space_group_name_H-M   'P 1'
#
loop_
_entity.id
_entity.type
_entity.pdbx_description
1 polymer ?
#
loop_
_entity_poly.entity_id
_entity_poly.type
_entity_poly.pdbx_seq_one_letter_code
_entity_poly.pdbx_strand_id
1 'polypeptide(L)'
;MWLQEAYLSRYQVQHNLPDLSLAIENFRLASRHPTQGFPRRITEAIDWARQAEVYQHESAPEAYQTCFELFNSHVMTRSSIISRREAASAFQDAQSLPVDAASCAIRRGNLRHAVELAEQGRGQQWSLASRLKTPVEDLESTSPKLAHDFLELSKRVSDAAQSSATITDRAAADRAETKYRKFVEQWEAVVAEIRKLQTFSRFLLPPSYEDLQAAARHGPVIILIASQYSCSAIIVPTSGEPHHVPLPSVALADLIILKDRFTRAIRHASRMNPAETRTDLIVLLRIVWDEIMLPIVNVLENVLKLKRRSRIWLCPTAAFTSIPLHAANPFLTKADRSKEPCLEDLYVCSYTPTLSALVRSRQMMKRHITPSFVAIGQGQPGAGKGTALLTVDSELVPATANRITISGDEATRAGALEALEGNTWVHLACHGKQDPTQPYNSHFVMRDEHLTLLDIMDRDIPHAEFAFLSACHTAVGDKETPDEVIHLAAGLQFSGFKSVVGTLWEVDDAVAKHVVEAFYKYMFHQKEEGVMDCTKAAWALNCATHAVKTKVPLEQRMVFIHIGV
;
A
#
# COMPACT_ATOMS: atom_id res chain seq x y z
N MET A 1 3.17 23.40 31.46
CA MET A 1 2.67 22.25 30.69
C MET A 1 3.84 21.29 30.52
N TRP A 2 4.19 20.57 31.59
CA TRP A 2 5.32 19.63 31.67
C TRP A 2 5.08 18.58 32.79
N LEU A 3 3.82 18.39 33.22
CA LEU A 3 3.52 17.51 34.37
C LEU A 3 3.76 16.04 34.02
N GLN A 4 3.39 15.63 32.80
CA GLN A 4 3.66 14.29 32.31
C GLN A 4 5.17 13.96 32.34
N GLU A 5 6.03 14.85 31.85
CA GLU A 5 7.48 14.65 31.84
C GLU A 5 8.10 14.69 33.24
N ALA A 6 7.59 15.55 34.13
CA ALA A 6 8.07 15.64 35.50
C ALA A 6 7.78 14.36 36.30
N TYR A 7 6.55 13.82 36.19
CA TYR A 7 6.19 12.55 36.80
C TYR A 7 6.97 11.37 36.18
N LEU A 8 7.17 11.38 34.86
CA LEU A 8 7.94 10.35 34.17
C LEU A 8 9.42 10.35 34.61
N SER A 9 10.04 11.53 34.70
CA SER A 9 11.41 11.69 35.18
C SER A 9 11.54 11.23 36.62
N ARG A 10 10.55 11.54 37.47
CA ARG A 10 10.52 11.08 38.86
C ARG A 10 10.41 9.55 38.96
N TYR A 11 9.56 8.95 38.13
CA TYR A 11 9.48 7.49 38.00
C TYR A 11 10.79 6.85 37.55
N GLN A 12 11.47 7.43 36.55
CA GLN A 12 12.75 6.90 36.05
C GLN A 12 13.85 6.87 37.11
N VAL A 13 13.83 7.79 38.07
CA VAL A 13 14.81 7.86 39.16
C VAL A 13 14.37 7.05 40.39
N GLN A 14 13.09 7.08 40.74
CA GLN A 14 12.57 6.56 42.00
C GLN A 14 11.84 5.22 41.87
N HIS A 15 11.53 4.79 40.64
CA HIS A 15 10.74 3.59 40.31
C HIS A 15 9.38 3.51 41.04
N ASN A 16 8.78 4.67 41.35
CA ASN A 16 7.52 4.78 42.07
C ASN A 16 6.30 4.65 41.14
N LEU A 17 5.60 3.51 41.16
CA LEU A 17 4.48 3.20 40.24
C LEU A 17 3.34 4.26 40.16
N PRO A 18 2.93 4.92 41.25
CA PRO A 18 1.99 6.05 41.18
C PRO A 18 2.46 7.19 40.27
N ASP A 19 3.77 7.43 40.17
CA ASP A 19 4.31 8.48 39.32
C ASP A 19 4.19 8.12 37.85
N LEU A 20 4.42 6.85 37.50
CA LEU A 20 4.14 6.35 36.16
C LEU A 20 2.66 6.49 35.82
N SER A 21 1.76 6.12 36.74
CA SER A 21 0.31 6.23 36.55
C SER A 21 -0.12 7.69 36.33
N LEU A 22 0.41 8.62 37.12
CA LEU A 22 0.17 10.05 36.97
C LEU A 22 0.75 10.58 35.66
N ALA A 23 1.95 10.17 35.27
CA ALA A 23 2.54 10.57 33.99
C ALA A 23 1.65 10.15 32.82
N ILE A 24 1.23 8.88 32.78
CA ILE A 24 0.37 8.31 31.74
C ILE A 24 -1.00 9.01 31.69
N GLU A 25 -1.62 9.27 32.84
CA GLU A 25 -2.89 9.99 32.89
C GLU A 25 -2.75 11.44 32.40
N ASN A 26 -1.63 12.11 32.68
CA ASN A 26 -1.39 13.46 32.17
C ASN A 26 -1.18 13.46 30.65
N PHE A 27 -0.49 12.47 30.07
CA PHE A 27 -0.42 12.29 28.62
C PHE A 27 -1.82 12.09 28.00
N ARG A 28 -2.64 11.22 28.61
CA ARG A 28 -4.03 10.98 28.19
C ARG A 28 -4.87 12.25 28.21
N LEU A 29 -4.82 13.01 29.31
CA LEU A 29 -5.55 14.28 29.44
C LEU A 29 -5.06 15.34 28.44
N ALA A 30 -3.75 15.45 28.22
CA ALA A 30 -3.16 16.38 27.26
C ALA A 30 -3.63 16.08 25.82
N SER A 31 -3.60 14.80 25.42
CA SER A 31 -4.06 14.36 24.09
C SER A 31 -5.55 14.63 23.83
N ARG A 32 -6.35 14.81 24.88
CA ARG A 32 -7.80 15.08 24.81
C ARG A 32 -8.18 16.51 25.13
N HIS A 33 -7.21 17.38 25.41
CA HIS A 33 -7.50 18.73 25.88
C HIS A 33 -8.15 19.59 24.78
N PRO A 34 -9.38 20.09 24.97
CA PRO A 34 -10.17 20.72 23.90
C PRO A 34 -9.61 22.07 23.41
N THR A 35 -8.75 22.72 24.20
CA THR A 35 -8.16 24.01 23.80
C THR A 35 -6.90 23.87 22.94
N GLN A 36 -6.38 22.66 22.74
CA GLN A 36 -5.20 22.43 21.90
C GLN A 36 -5.60 22.06 20.47
N GLY A 37 -4.93 22.63 19.46
CA GLY A 37 -5.08 22.20 18.07
C GLY A 37 -4.66 20.75 17.85
N PHE A 38 -5.20 20.12 16.78
CA PHE A 38 -4.91 18.72 16.44
C PHE A 38 -3.43 18.35 16.44
N PRO A 39 -2.49 19.15 15.89
CA PRO A 39 -1.09 18.73 15.84
C PRO A 39 -0.47 18.45 17.20
N ARG A 40 -0.74 19.31 18.18
CA ARG A 40 -0.24 19.12 19.54
C ARG A 40 -0.87 17.91 20.20
N ARG A 41 -2.19 17.74 20.05
CA ARG A 41 -2.90 16.58 20.60
C ARG A 41 -2.39 15.26 20.02
N ILE A 42 -2.06 15.24 18.73
CA ILE A 42 -1.47 14.07 18.05
C ILE A 42 -0.10 13.75 18.64
N THR A 43 0.78 14.74 18.80
CA THR A 43 2.09 14.52 19.43
C THR A 43 1.97 13.95 20.84
N GLU A 44 1.10 14.52 21.68
CA GLU A 44 0.88 14.03 23.05
C GLU A 44 0.31 12.60 23.06
N ALA A 45 -0.55 12.24 22.09
CA ALA A 45 -1.07 10.89 21.95
C ALA A 45 0.01 9.88 21.51
N ILE A 46 0.91 10.28 20.61
CA ILE A 46 2.04 9.44 20.17
C ILE A 46 2.99 9.20 21.34
N ASP A 47 3.33 10.24 22.09
CA ASP A 47 4.17 10.11 23.29
C ASP A 47 3.50 9.25 24.35
N TRP A 48 2.18 9.40 24.55
CA TRP A 48 1.41 8.50 25.39
C TRP A 48 1.57 7.03 24.97
N ALA A 49 1.37 6.73 23.69
CA ALA A 49 1.48 5.36 23.17
C ALA A 49 2.90 4.80 23.35
N ARG A 50 3.93 5.61 23.06
CA ARG A 50 5.34 5.23 23.25
C ARG A 50 5.66 4.93 24.71
N GLN A 51 5.29 5.81 25.64
CA GLN A 51 5.54 5.56 27.07
C GLN A 51 4.74 4.36 27.58
N ALA A 52 3.48 4.23 27.16
CA ALA A 52 2.66 3.08 27.54
C ALA A 52 3.27 1.75 27.05
N GLU A 53 3.86 1.72 25.86
CA GLU A 53 4.59 0.55 25.36
C GLU A 53 5.87 0.25 26.13
N VAL A 54 6.72 1.26 26.35
CA VAL A 54 8.00 1.11 27.07
C VAL A 54 7.80 0.49 28.45
N TYR A 55 6.74 0.91 29.15
CA TYR A 55 6.43 0.42 30.50
C TYR A 55 5.34 -0.67 30.53
N GLN A 56 4.95 -1.22 29.37
CA GLN A 56 3.91 -2.24 29.24
C GLN A 56 2.60 -1.89 29.95
N HIS A 57 2.24 -0.60 29.95
CA HIS A 57 1.06 -0.08 30.61
C HIS A 57 -0.23 -0.58 29.92
N GLU A 58 -1.28 -0.80 30.70
CA GLU A 58 -2.55 -1.35 30.19
C GLU A 58 -3.23 -0.45 29.17
N SER A 59 -2.95 0.86 29.22
CA SER A 59 -3.55 1.89 28.37
C SER A 59 -2.97 2.00 26.95
N ALA A 60 -1.93 1.22 26.59
CA ALA A 60 -1.32 1.29 25.27
C ALA A 60 -2.33 1.17 24.10
N PRO A 61 -3.33 0.25 24.12
CA PRO A 61 -4.34 0.17 23.07
C PRO A 61 -5.20 1.44 22.97
N GLU A 62 -5.57 2.03 24.12
CA GLU A 62 -6.34 3.27 24.15
C GLU A 62 -5.54 4.44 23.57
N ALA A 63 -4.24 4.49 23.85
CA ALA A 63 -3.34 5.50 23.31
C ALA A 63 -3.25 5.41 21.78
N TYR A 64 -3.04 4.20 21.23
CA TYR A 64 -3.03 3.98 19.78
C TYR A 64 -4.37 4.35 19.13
N GLN A 65 -5.49 3.93 19.71
CA GLN A 65 -6.83 4.29 19.22
C GLN A 65 -7.02 5.81 19.19
N THR A 66 -6.62 6.50 20.27
CA THR A 66 -6.67 7.96 20.36
C THR A 66 -5.80 8.62 19.29
N CYS A 67 -4.62 8.07 19.00
CA CYS A 67 -3.79 8.55 17.89
C CYS A 67 -4.54 8.48 16.56
N PHE A 68 -5.09 7.32 16.20
CA PHE A 68 -5.79 7.15 14.92
C PHE A 68 -7.02 8.03 14.78
N GLU A 69 -7.78 8.22 15.85
CA GLU A 69 -8.93 9.13 15.87
C GLU A 69 -8.50 10.58 15.60
N LEU A 70 -7.45 11.04 16.28
CA LEU A 70 -6.90 12.39 16.08
C LEU A 70 -6.32 12.57 14.68
N PHE A 71 -5.57 11.59 14.17
CA PHE A 71 -5.03 11.57 12.81
C PHE A 71 -6.14 11.65 11.77
N ASN A 72 -7.16 10.80 11.90
CA ASN A 72 -8.28 10.78 10.98
C ASN A 72 -8.96 12.15 10.98
N SER A 73 -9.37 12.68 12.13
CA SER A 73 -9.98 14.01 12.21
C SER A 73 -9.07 15.10 11.62
N HIS A 74 -7.77 15.07 11.92
CA HIS A 74 -6.82 16.05 11.38
C HIS A 74 -6.76 16.03 9.85
N VAL A 75 -6.71 14.85 9.22
CA VAL A 75 -6.64 14.75 7.76
C VAL A 75 -8.00 15.04 7.12
N MET A 76 -9.09 14.55 7.72
CA MET A 76 -10.46 14.72 7.19
C MET A 76 -10.91 16.18 7.12
N THR A 77 -10.35 17.04 7.96
CA THR A 77 -10.60 18.49 7.94
C THR A 77 -10.00 19.22 6.74
N ARG A 78 -9.24 18.54 5.86
CA ARG A 78 -8.59 19.11 4.67
C ARG A 78 -9.42 18.81 3.40
N SER A 79 -9.58 19.82 2.54
CA SER A 79 -10.45 19.75 1.36
C SER A 79 -9.76 19.18 0.11
N SER A 80 -8.48 19.47 -0.08
CA SER A 80 -7.70 18.98 -1.24
C SER A 80 -6.84 17.76 -0.89
N ILE A 81 -6.53 16.95 -1.90
CA ILE A 81 -5.62 15.81 -1.74
C ILE A 81 -4.22 16.26 -1.30
N ILE A 82 -3.75 17.41 -1.80
CA ILE A 82 -2.46 17.99 -1.46
C ILE A 82 -2.42 18.43 0.02
N SER A 83 -3.45 19.12 0.51
CA SER A 83 -3.48 19.55 1.91
C SER A 83 -3.72 18.39 2.88
N ARG A 84 -4.41 17.32 2.46
CA ARG A 84 -4.49 16.06 3.21
C ARG A 84 -3.11 15.42 3.33
N ARG A 85 -2.37 15.40 2.22
CA ARG A 85 -0.99 14.91 2.17
C ARG A 85 -0.10 15.64 3.17
N GLU A 86 -0.08 16.97 3.08
CA GLU A 86 0.71 17.81 3.99
C GLU A 86 0.36 17.56 5.47
N ALA A 87 -0.93 17.41 5.77
CA ALA A 87 -1.41 17.16 7.12
C ALA A 87 -0.98 15.79 7.67
N ALA A 88 -1.01 14.73 6.85
CA ALA A 88 -0.57 13.40 7.29
C ALA A 88 0.96 13.26 7.29
N SER A 89 1.69 13.94 6.39
CA SER A 89 3.17 13.96 6.42
C SER A 89 3.75 14.80 7.56
N ALA A 90 2.93 15.60 8.25
CA ALA A 90 3.37 16.48 9.33
C ALA A 90 3.92 15.72 10.56
N PHE A 91 3.67 14.42 10.67
CA PHE A 91 4.08 13.58 11.80
C PHE A 91 4.98 12.44 11.34
N GLN A 92 6.20 12.77 10.91
CA GLN A 92 7.20 11.77 10.49
C GLN A 92 7.48 10.71 11.57
N ASP A 93 7.40 11.07 12.86
CA ASP A 93 7.58 10.15 13.98
C ASP A 93 6.45 9.11 14.13
N ALA A 94 5.34 9.26 13.40
CA ALA A 94 4.18 8.37 13.46
C ALA A 94 4.18 7.26 12.39
N GLN A 95 5.23 7.15 11.58
CA GLN A 95 5.28 6.19 10.47
C GLN A 95 5.18 4.73 10.94
N SER A 96 5.73 4.39 12.12
CA SER A 96 5.63 3.03 12.69
C SER A 96 4.34 2.79 13.48
N LEU A 97 3.53 3.83 13.73
CA LEU A 97 2.32 3.75 14.54
C LEU A 97 1.35 2.64 14.08
N PRO A 98 1.09 2.43 12.76
CA PRO A 98 0.19 1.37 12.28
C PRO A 98 0.65 -0.02 12.69
N VAL A 99 1.92 -0.32 12.46
CA VAL A 99 2.51 -1.65 12.70
C VAL A 99 2.70 -1.89 14.19
N ASP A 100 3.03 -0.85 14.95
CA ASP A 100 3.19 -0.92 16.40
C ASP A 100 1.83 -1.12 17.10
N ALA A 101 0.79 -0.41 16.66
CA ALA A 101 -0.58 -0.62 17.16
C ALA A 101 -1.08 -2.04 16.87
N ALA A 102 -0.85 -2.55 15.66
CA ALA A 102 -1.20 -3.92 15.30
C ALA A 102 -0.43 -4.94 16.16
N SER A 103 0.88 -4.72 16.38
CA SER A 103 1.72 -5.52 17.27
C SER A 103 1.23 -5.52 18.72
N CYS A 104 0.79 -4.36 19.24
CA CYS A 104 0.14 -4.26 20.55
C CYS A 104 -1.13 -5.13 20.63
N ALA A 105 -2.01 -5.03 19.63
CA ALA A 105 -3.23 -5.82 19.58
C ALA A 105 -2.97 -7.33 19.47
N ILE A 106 -1.97 -7.76 18.67
CA ILE A 106 -1.55 -9.16 18.58
C ILE A 106 -1.10 -9.68 19.94
N ARG A 107 -0.21 -8.97 20.63
CA ARG A 107 0.32 -9.40 21.95
C ARG A 107 -0.76 -9.51 23.02
N ARG A 108 -1.90 -8.84 22.82
CA ARG A 108 -3.09 -8.91 23.68
C ARG A 108 -4.14 -9.92 23.20
N GLY A 109 -3.85 -10.68 22.15
CA GLY A 109 -4.74 -11.71 21.61
C GLY A 109 -5.94 -11.18 20.81
N ASN A 110 -5.97 -9.90 20.45
CA ASN A 110 -7.06 -9.31 19.66
C ASN A 110 -6.66 -9.18 18.19
N LEU A 111 -6.71 -10.29 17.46
CA LEU A 111 -6.25 -10.37 16.08
C LEU A 111 -7.15 -9.63 15.09
N ARG A 112 -8.47 -9.60 15.31
CA ARG A 112 -9.40 -8.83 14.47
C ARG A 112 -9.05 -7.34 14.53
N HIS A 113 -8.88 -6.83 15.74
CA HIS A 113 -8.51 -5.43 15.92
C HIS A 113 -7.10 -5.12 15.41
N ALA A 114 -6.16 -6.07 15.49
CA ALA A 114 -4.84 -5.89 14.89
C ALA A 114 -4.91 -5.70 13.36
N VAL A 115 -5.80 -6.43 12.67
CA VAL A 115 -6.06 -6.23 11.24
C VAL A 115 -6.65 -4.85 10.96
N GLU A 116 -7.63 -4.42 11.77
CA GLU A 116 -8.26 -3.10 11.65
C GLU A 116 -7.24 -1.98 11.86
N LEU A 117 -6.38 -2.07 12.88
CA LEU A 117 -5.34 -1.08 13.18
C LEU A 117 -4.27 -1.03 12.10
N ALA A 118 -3.84 -2.19 11.59
CA ALA A 118 -2.91 -2.27 10.47
C ALA A 118 -3.49 -1.59 9.22
N GLU A 119 -4.79 -1.72 8.96
CA GLU A 119 -5.46 -1.06 7.84
C GLU A 119 -5.69 0.44 8.07
N GLN A 120 -6.04 0.85 9.30
CA GLN A 120 -6.30 2.24 9.67
C GLN A 120 -5.11 3.15 9.45
N GLY A 121 -3.93 2.61 9.68
CA GLY A 121 -2.68 3.33 9.53
C GLY A 121 -2.06 3.28 8.13
N ARG A 122 -2.55 2.41 7.23
CA ARG A 122 -1.91 2.14 5.94
C ARG A 122 -2.68 2.75 4.79
N GLY A 123 -1.92 3.31 3.84
CA GLY A 123 -2.50 4.10 2.76
C GLY A 123 -3.45 5.18 3.28
N GLN A 124 -3.20 5.80 4.45
CA GLN A 124 -4.06 6.87 4.98
C GLN A 124 -4.27 7.96 3.93
N GLN A 125 -3.21 8.32 3.21
CA GLN A 125 -3.25 9.28 2.12
C GLN A 125 -4.20 8.88 0.98
N TRP A 126 -4.24 7.60 0.65
CA TRP A 126 -4.84 7.06 -0.57
C TRP A 126 -6.25 6.51 -0.33
N SER A 127 -6.39 5.81 0.80
CA SER A 127 -7.64 5.34 1.33
C SER A 127 -8.53 6.50 1.75
N LEU A 128 -8.03 7.64 2.24
CA LEU A 128 -8.88 8.80 2.58
C LEU A 128 -9.40 9.54 1.34
N ALA A 129 -8.59 9.67 0.29
CA ALA A 129 -9.04 10.19 -1.01
C ALA A 129 -10.13 9.30 -1.63
N SER A 130 -9.95 7.97 -1.55
CA SER A 130 -10.94 7.00 -2.04
C SER A 130 -12.16 6.82 -1.12
N ARG A 131 -12.02 6.97 0.21
CA ARG A 131 -13.11 6.79 1.21
C ARG A 131 -14.14 7.91 1.18
N LEU A 132 -13.84 9.03 0.53
CA LEU A 132 -14.75 10.18 0.48
C LEU A 132 -15.60 10.23 -0.80
N LYS A 133 -15.10 9.71 -1.92
CA LYS A 133 -15.81 9.81 -3.21
C LYS A 133 -17.13 9.02 -3.21
N THR A 134 -17.05 7.71 -2.97
CA THR A 134 -18.21 6.82 -3.05
C THR A 134 -19.30 7.13 -2.00
N PRO A 135 -18.97 7.35 -0.70
CA PRO A 135 -20.01 7.55 0.31
C PRO A 135 -20.70 8.91 0.22
N VAL A 136 -20.06 9.93 -0.38
CA VAL A 136 -20.69 11.25 -0.57
C VAL A 136 -21.66 11.22 -1.75
N GLU A 137 -21.34 10.53 -2.85
CA GLU A 137 -22.27 10.31 -3.96
C GLU A 137 -23.50 9.50 -3.50
N ASP A 138 -23.28 8.43 -2.72
CA ASP A 138 -24.36 7.66 -2.10
C ASP A 138 -25.18 8.53 -1.12
N LEU A 139 -24.52 9.39 -0.34
CA LEU A 139 -25.18 10.31 0.58
C LEU A 139 -25.97 11.38 -0.15
N GLU A 140 -25.48 11.90 -1.28
CA GLU A 140 -26.19 12.88 -2.10
C GLU A 140 -27.50 12.29 -2.64
N SER A 141 -27.49 11.01 -3.01
CA SER A 141 -28.71 10.30 -3.43
C SER A 141 -29.73 10.10 -2.30
N THR A 142 -29.28 9.98 -1.05
CA THR A 142 -30.14 9.69 0.12
C THR A 142 -30.57 10.95 0.88
N SER A 143 -29.68 11.92 1.03
CA SER A 143 -29.87 13.19 1.75
C SER A 143 -29.01 14.30 1.13
N PRO A 144 -29.51 14.98 0.07
CA PRO A 144 -28.79 16.06 -0.61
C PRO A 144 -28.36 17.19 0.33
N LYS A 145 -29.19 17.49 1.33
CA LYS A 145 -28.89 18.54 2.32
C LYS A 145 -27.67 18.19 3.17
N LEU A 146 -27.61 16.99 3.74
CA LEU A 146 -26.48 16.59 4.57
C LEU A 146 -25.19 16.46 3.75
N ALA A 147 -25.28 15.99 2.50
CA ALA A 147 -24.15 15.98 1.58
C ALA A 147 -23.63 17.41 1.32
N HIS A 148 -24.52 18.35 1.04
CA HIS A 148 -24.16 19.76 0.85
C HIS A 148 -23.52 20.38 2.09
N ASP A 149 -24.17 20.24 3.26
CA ASP A 149 -23.68 20.77 4.54
C ASP A 149 -22.29 20.21 4.87
N PHE A 150 -22.08 18.90 4.65
CA PHE A 150 -20.80 18.23 4.84
C PHE A 150 -19.70 18.78 3.91
N LEU A 151 -19.99 18.91 2.61
CA LEU A 151 -19.04 19.42 1.63
C LEU A 151 -18.68 20.89 1.89
N GLU A 152 -19.67 21.72 2.22
CA GLU A 152 -19.47 23.13 2.53
C GLU A 152 -18.62 23.30 3.79
N LEU A 153 -18.94 22.58 4.87
CA LEU A 153 -18.16 22.65 6.10
C LEU A 153 -16.74 22.09 5.90
N SER A 154 -16.58 20.99 5.16
CA SER A 154 -15.25 20.44 4.84
C SER A 154 -14.38 21.48 4.11
N LYS A 155 -14.97 22.26 3.20
CA LYS A 155 -14.29 23.38 2.53
C LYS A 155 -13.92 24.49 3.52
N ARG A 156 -14.87 24.96 4.33
CA ARG A 156 -14.64 26.05 5.30
C ARG A 156 -13.58 25.70 6.34
N VAL A 157 -13.56 24.46 6.83
CA VAL A 157 -12.53 24.00 7.77
C VAL A 157 -11.15 24.03 7.09
N SER A 158 -11.05 23.56 5.85
CA SER A 158 -9.79 23.57 5.11
C SER A 158 -9.28 24.98 4.84
N ASP A 159 -10.15 25.91 4.43
CA ASP A 159 -9.80 27.31 4.18
C ASP A 159 -9.30 27.99 5.47
N ALA A 160 -9.94 27.69 6.61
CA ALA A 160 -9.52 28.19 7.92
C ALA A 160 -8.17 27.60 8.37
N ALA A 161 -7.90 26.33 8.08
CA ALA A 161 -6.63 25.68 8.39
C ALA A 161 -5.46 26.33 7.64
N GLN A 162 -5.63 26.59 6.33
CA GLN A 162 -4.61 27.24 5.49
C GLN A 162 -4.36 28.69 5.94
N SER A 163 -5.43 29.43 6.22
CA SER A 163 -5.33 30.83 6.67
C SER A 163 -4.60 30.95 8.01
N SER A 164 -4.76 30.00 8.92
CA SER A 164 -4.08 29.99 10.21
C SER A 164 -2.57 29.79 10.11
N ALA A 165 -2.08 29.09 9.08
CA ALA A 165 -0.66 28.78 8.92
C ALA A 165 0.18 29.99 8.49
N THR A 166 -0.46 31.00 7.88
CA THR A 166 0.21 32.18 7.30
C THR A 166 0.23 33.41 8.22
N ILE A 167 -0.40 33.34 9.39
CA ILE A 167 -0.58 34.50 10.28
C ILE A 167 0.56 34.58 11.29
N THR A 168 1.31 35.69 11.26
CA THR A 168 2.40 35.97 12.20
C THR A 168 1.97 36.75 13.44
N ASP A 169 0.83 37.45 13.38
CA ASP A 169 0.27 38.19 14.52
C ASP A 169 -0.48 37.27 15.49
N ARG A 170 -0.15 37.36 16.78
CA ARG A 170 -0.66 36.46 17.82
C ARG A 170 -2.17 36.61 18.05
N ALA A 171 -2.70 37.85 18.01
CA ALA A 171 -4.12 38.09 18.21
C ALA A 171 -4.97 37.68 16.98
N ALA A 172 -4.41 37.83 15.78
CA ALA A 172 -5.00 37.29 14.56
C ALA A 172 -4.94 35.75 14.52
N ALA A 173 -3.85 35.14 14.99
CA ALA A 173 -3.71 33.70 15.10
C ALA A 173 -4.73 33.10 16.08
N ASP A 174 -4.90 33.69 17.26
CA ASP A 174 -5.89 33.24 18.26
C ASP A 174 -7.34 33.31 17.71
N ARG A 175 -7.65 34.36 16.92
CA ARG A 175 -8.96 34.49 16.25
C ARG A 175 -9.14 33.47 15.13
N ALA A 176 -8.10 33.23 14.34
CA ALA A 176 -8.12 32.20 13.29
C ALA A 176 -8.28 30.80 13.89
N GLU A 177 -7.58 30.48 14.97
CA GLU A 177 -7.69 29.21 15.69
C GLU A 177 -9.08 29.04 16.32
N THR A 178 -9.66 30.10 16.88
CA THR A 178 -11.04 30.06 17.41
C THR A 178 -12.06 29.82 16.31
N LYS A 179 -11.89 30.45 15.15
CA LYS A 179 -12.76 30.24 13.99
C LYS A 179 -12.61 28.82 13.42
N TYR A 180 -11.38 28.32 13.32
CA TYR A 180 -11.07 26.94 12.93
C TYR A 180 -11.77 25.93 13.85
N ARG A 181 -11.63 26.07 15.17
CA ARG A 181 -12.29 25.21 16.16
C ARG A 181 -13.80 25.17 15.98
N LYS A 182 -14.45 26.33 15.81
CA LYS A 182 -15.90 26.41 15.59
C LYS A 182 -16.34 25.67 14.32
N PHE A 183 -15.57 25.75 13.23
CA PHE A 183 -15.88 25.00 12.02
C PHE A 183 -15.68 23.50 12.19
N VAL A 184 -14.65 23.07 12.93
CA VAL A 184 -14.44 21.64 13.25
C VAL A 184 -15.62 21.10 14.07
N GLU A 185 -16.08 21.82 15.11
CA GLU A 185 -17.24 21.41 15.91
C GLU A 185 -18.51 21.26 15.06
N GLN A 186 -18.75 22.21 14.14
CA GLN A 186 -19.87 22.14 13.21
C GLN A 186 -19.75 20.95 12.25
N TRP A 187 -18.55 20.70 11.74
CA TRP A 187 -18.26 19.56 10.88
C TRP A 187 -18.50 18.23 11.60
N GLU A 188 -18.00 18.08 12.83
CA GLU A 188 -18.22 16.90 13.66
C GLU A 188 -19.72 16.68 13.95
N ALA A 189 -20.48 17.74 14.18
CA ALA A 189 -21.93 17.67 14.36
C ALA A 189 -22.64 17.15 13.11
N VAL A 190 -22.28 17.63 11.91
CA VAL A 190 -22.86 17.14 10.66
C VAL A 190 -22.50 15.68 10.40
N VAL A 191 -21.26 15.28 10.66
CA VAL A 191 -20.84 13.86 10.57
C VAL A 191 -21.65 13.00 11.54
N ALA A 192 -21.92 13.47 12.75
CA ALA A 192 -22.75 12.77 13.72
C ALA A 192 -24.20 12.62 13.24
N GLU A 193 -24.79 13.63 12.60
CA GLU A 193 -26.13 13.53 12.00
C GLU A 193 -26.17 12.53 10.84
N ILE A 194 -25.15 12.52 9.96
CA ILE A 194 -25.05 11.54 8.87
C ILE A 194 -25.02 10.11 9.43
N ARG A 195 -24.28 9.87 10.52
CA ARG A 195 -24.18 8.57 11.18
C ARG A 195 -25.48 8.08 11.83
N LYS A 196 -26.51 8.92 11.96
CA LYS A 196 -27.84 8.46 12.41
C LYS A 196 -28.63 7.76 11.31
N LEU A 197 -28.25 7.93 10.05
CA LEU A 197 -28.86 7.22 8.94
C LEU A 197 -28.37 5.77 8.92
N GLN A 198 -29.29 4.81 8.83
CA GLN A 198 -28.98 3.37 8.95
C GLN A 198 -27.84 2.92 8.01
N THR A 199 -27.90 3.33 6.74
CA THR A 199 -26.89 3.03 5.70
C THR A 199 -25.54 3.72 5.95
N PHE A 200 -25.53 4.83 6.68
CA PHE A 200 -24.35 5.68 6.91
C PHE A 200 -23.86 5.64 8.36
N SER A 201 -24.29 4.66 9.15
CA SER A 201 -23.91 4.51 10.57
C SER A 201 -22.39 4.45 10.79
N ARG A 202 -21.64 3.99 9.78
CA ARG A 202 -20.17 3.96 9.76
C ARG A 202 -19.53 5.04 8.87
N PHE A 203 -20.25 6.11 8.53
CA PHE A 203 -19.74 7.19 7.69
C PHE A 203 -18.43 7.75 8.25
N LEU A 204 -17.37 7.72 7.44
CA LEU A 204 -16.01 8.16 7.80
C LEU A 204 -15.34 7.38 8.94
N LEU A 205 -15.94 6.27 9.39
CA LEU A 205 -15.27 5.35 10.31
C LEU A 205 -14.40 4.37 9.51
N PRO A 206 -13.32 3.88 10.13
CA PRO A 206 -12.55 2.79 9.56
C PRO A 206 -13.40 1.55 9.23
N PRO A 207 -13.03 0.76 8.22
CA PRO A 207 -13.69 -0.52 7.94
C PRO A 207 -13.50 -1.50 9.10
N SER A 208 -14.53 -2.31 9.37
CA SER A 208 -14.45 -3.40 10.36
C SER A 208 -13.65 -4.58 9.83
N TYR A 209 -13.25 -5.50 10.70
CA TYR A 209 -12.66 -6.77 10.26
C TYR A 209 -13.56 -7.51 9.25
N GLU A 210 -14.88 -7.50 9.45
CA GLU A 210 -15.85 -8.14 8.55
C GLU A 210 -15.84 -7.52 7.16
N ASP A 211 -15.77 -6.19 7.07
CA ASP A 211 -15.64 -5.48 5.80
C ASP A 211 -14.31 -5.83 5.11
N LEU A 212 -13.24 -5.92 5.90
CA LEU A 212 -11.89 -6.21 5.41
C LEU A 212 -11.69 -7.66 5.00
N GLN A 213 -12.40 -8.62 5.62
CA GLN A 213 -12.35 -10.03 5.24
C GLN A 213 -12.84 -10.26 3.81
N ALA A 214 -13.62 -9.35 3.22
CA ALA A 214 -13.97 -9.40 1.80
C ALA A 214 -12.72 -9.37 0.88
N ALA A 215 -11.59 -8.85 1.35
CA ALA A 215 -10.28 -8.91 0.68
C ALA A 215 -9.73 -10.34 0.57
N ALA A 216 -10.24 -11.31 1.34
CA ALA A 216 -9.82 -12.70 1.31
C ALA A 216 -10.77 -13.65 0.54
N ARG A 217 -11.87 -13.13 -0.04
CA ARG A 217 -12.88 -13.92 -0.79
C ARG A 217 -12.33 -14.93 -1.81
N HIS A 218 -11.25 -14.60 -2.53
CA HIS A 218 -10.66 -15.46 -3.57
C HIS A 218 -9.37 -16.18 -3.14
N GLY A 219 -9.04 -16.12 -1.85
CA GLY A 219 -7.85 -16.73 -1.25
C GLY A 219 -7.33 -15.87 -0.10
N PRO A 220 -6.58 -16.46 0.84
CA PRO A 220 -6.17 -15.78 2.06
C PRO A 220 -5.24 -14.59 1.77
N VAL A 221 -5.35 -13.56 2.62
CA VAL A 221 -4.44 -12.42 2.63
C VAL A 221 -3.52 -12.51 3.84
N ILE A 222 -2.22 -12.40 3.61
CA ILE A 222 -1.17 -12.49 4.62
C ILE A 222 -0.62 -11.09 4.86
N ILE A 223 -0.94 -10.50 6.00
CA ILE A 223 -0.41 -9.21 6.44
C ILE A 223 0.90 -9.48 7.18
N LEU A 224 2.03 -8.97 6.69
CA LEU A 224 3.33 -9.11 7.38
C LEU A 224 3.63 -7.82 8.13
N ILE A 225 3.68 -7.90 9.46
CA ILE A 225 3.84 -6.79 10.38
C ILE A 225 5.28 -6.74 10.88
N ALA A 226 5.98 -5.66 10.54
CA ALA A 226 7.33 -5.37 11.00
C ALA A 226 7.30 -4.21 12.02
N SER A 227 7.07 -4.54 13.29
CA SER A 227 7.09 -3.59 14.41
C SER A 227 8.37 -3.73 15.23
N GLN A 228 8.78 -2.64 15.89
CA GLN A 228 9.88 -2.66 16.84
C GLN A 228 9.62 -3.56 18.07
N TYR A 229 8.34 -3.80 18.39
CA TYR A 229 7.96 -4.63 19.53
C TYR A 229 7.81 -6.10 19.19
N SER A 230 7.42 -6.42 17.95
CA SER A 230 7.37 -7.80 17.44
C SER A 230 7.26 -7.82 15.91
N CYS A 231 7.87 -8.82 15.28
CA CYS A 231 7.56 -9.16 13.89
C CYS A 231 6.63 -10.37 13.86
N SER A 232 5.61 -10.32 13.00
CA SER A 232 4.59 -11.35 12.91
C SER A 232 3.89 -11.30 11.55
N ALA A 233 3.16 -12.35 11.20
CA ALA A 233 2.17 -12.29 10.15
C ALA A 233 0.76 -12.58 10.70
N ILE A 234 -0.25 -11.96 10.09
CA ILE A 234 -1.66 -12.29 10.29
C ILE A 234 -2.20 -12.83 8.98
N ILE A 235 -2.78 -14.03 8.99
CA ILE A 235 -3.47 -14.60 7.85
C ILE A 235 -4.96 -14.32 8.02
N VAL A 236 -5.53 -13.52 7.12
CA VAL A 236 -6.97 -13.30 6.98
C VAL A 236 -7.52 -14.40 6.06
N PRO A 237 -8.26 -15.39 6.58
CA PRO A 237 -8.83 -16.45 5.76
C PRO A 237 -10.03 -15.96 4.96
N THR A 238 -10.53 -16.79 4.05
CA THR A 238 -11.73 -16.51 3.24
C THR A 238 -13.00 -16.32 4.09
N SER A 239 -13.00 -16.86 5.32
CA SER A 239 -14.10 -16.78 6.29
C SER A 239 -13.59 -17.13 7.69
N GLY A 240 -14.17 -16.54 8.73
CA GLY A 240 -13.87 -16.88 10.13
C GLY A 240 -12.83 -15.98 10.78
N GLU A 241 -12.09 -16.49 11.77
CA GLU A 241 -11.11 -15.70 12.53
C GLU A 241 -9.75 -15.59 11.82
N PRO A 242 -9.04 -14.47 11.98
CA PRO A 242 -7.67 -14.35 11.50
C PRO A 242 -6.71 -15.24 12.31
N HIS A 243 -5.65 -15.73 11.67
CA HIS A 243 -4.63 -16.58 12.30
C HIS A 243 -3.33 -15.81 12.51
N HIS A 244 -2.78 -15.87 13.72
CA HIS A 244 -1.46 -15.31 14.02
C HIS A 244 -0.36 -16.30 13.66
N VAL A 245 0.69 -15.79 13.02
CA VAL A 245 1.94 -16.50 12.74
C VAL A 245 3.09 -15.70 13.36
N PRO A 246 3.62 -16.11 14.52
CA PRO A 246 4.76 -15.43 15.12
C PRO A 246 6.02 -15.64 14.26
N LEU A 247 6.84 -14.60 14.12
CA LEU A 247 8.14 -14.65 13.44
C LEU A 247 9.27 -14.33 14.43
N PRO A 248 9.50 -15.18 15.44
CA PRO A 248 10.35 -14.84 16.59
C PRO A 248 11.84 -14.74 16.26
N SER A 249 12.27 -15.35 15.16
CA SER A 249 13.65 -15.32 14.68
C SER A 249 14.01 -14.06 13.90
N VAL A 250 13.06 -13.13 13.75
CA VAL A 250 13.21 -11.91 12.95
C VAL A 250 12.84 -10.71 13.81
N ALA A 251 13.82 -9.85 14.08
CA ALA A 251 13.56 -8.51 14.61
C ALA A 251 13.49 -7.47 13.48
N LEU A 252 12.93 -6.28 13.77
CA LEU A 252 12.89 -5.17 12.82
C LEU A 252 14.30 -4.81 12.31
N ALA A 253 15.31 -4.83 13.20
CA ALA A 253 16.69 -4.57 12.83
C ALA A 253 17.23 -5.60 11.81
N ASP A 254 16.88 -6.88 11.97
CA ASP A 254 17.28 -7.94 11.05
C ASP A 254 16.65 -7.76 9.67
N LEU A 255 15.38 -7.32 9.62
CA LEU A 255 14.70 -7.00 8.37
C LEU A 255 15.34 -5.82 7.63
N ILE A 256 15.74 -4.78 8.37
CA ILE A 256 16.46 -3.63 7.80
C ILE A 256 17.79 -4.10 7.20
N ILE A 257 18.55 -4.92 7.93
CA ILE A 257 19.80 -5.51 7.44
C ILE A 257 19.55 -6.38 6.20
N LEU A 258 18.50 -7.20 6.22
CA LEU A 258 18.11 -8.09 5.12
C LEU A 258 17.75 -7.29 3.86
N LYS A 259 16.94 -6.23 3.99
CA LYS A 259 16.63 -5.26 2.93
C LYS A 259 17.90 -4.67 2.30
N ASP A 260 18.83 -4.23 3.12
CA ASP A 260 20.07 -3.62 2.65
C ASP A 260 20.97 -4.64 1.93
N ARG A 261 21.00 -5.88 2.41
CA ARG A 261 21.71 -6.98 1.76
C ARG A 261 21.10 -7.33 0.40
N PHE A 262 19.76 -7.40 0.29
CA PHE A 262 19.08 -7.58 -1.00
C PHE A 262 19.42 -6.44 -1.96
N THR A 263 19.34 -5.20 -1.50
CA THR A 263 19.66 -4.02 -2.32
C THR A 263 21.08 -4.10 -2.90
N ARG A 264 22.06 -4.50 -2.08
CA ARG A 264 23.44 -4.68 -2.56
C ARG A 264 23.58 -5.88 -3.50
N ALA A 265 22.97 -7.02 -3.17
CA ALA A 265 23.05 -8.24 -3.96
C ALA A 265 22.40 -8.09 -5.34
N ILE A 266 21.26 -7.41 -5.44
CA ILE A 266 20.59 -7.09 -6.71
C ILE A 266 21.50 -6.19 -7.56
N ARG A 267 22.03 -5.10 -6.97
CA ARG A 267 22.94 -4.19 -7.69
C ARG A 267 24.19 -4.91 -8.21
N HIS A 268 24.72 -5.85 -7.44
CA HIS A 268 25.84 -6.68 -7.87
C HIS A 268 25.43 -7.63 -9.00
N ALA A 269 24.32 -8.35 -8.84
CA ALA A 269 23.79 -9.31 -9.83
C ALA A 269 23.51 -8.65 -11.19
N SER A 270 22.98 -7.42 -11.21
CA SER A 270 22.75 -6.66 -12.46
C SER A 270 24.03 -6.33 -13.24
N ARG A 271 25.22 -6.49 -12.64
CA ARG A 271 26.52 -6.29 -13.29
C ARG A 271 27.22 -7.61 -13.65
N MET A 272 26.69 -8.73 -13.19
CA MET A 272 27.26 -10.07 -13.43
C MET A 272 26.84 -10.59 -14.80
N ASN A 273 27.65 -11.48 -15.39
CA ASN A 273 27.25 -12.20 -16.60
C ASN A 273 25.96 -13.01 -16.31
N PRO A 274 24.92 -12.98 -17.16
CA PRO A 274 23.70 -13.77 -17.01
C PRO A 274 23.91 -15.26 -16.71
N ALA A 275 25.01 -15.86 -17.17
CA ALA A 275 25.33 -17.27 -16.95
C ALA A 275 25.88 -17.59 -15.54
N GLU A 276 26.34 -16.58 -14.79
CA GLU A 276 26.91 -16.80 -13.46
C GLU A 276 25.83 -17.17 -12.42
N THR A 277 26.19 -17.87 -11.35
CA THR A 277 25.24 -18.20 -10.28
C THR A 277 25.09 -17.03 -9.32
N ARG A 278 23.85 -16.69 -8.96
CA ARG A 278 23.52 -15.57 -8.05
C ARG A 278 23.59 -16.02 -6.59
N THR A 279 24.76 -16.44 -6.14
CA THR A 279 24.97 -17.07 -4.83
C THR A 279 24.44 -16.22 -3.67
N ASP A 280 24.70 -14.91 -3.68
CA ASP A 280 24.21 -14.00 -2.64
C ASP A 280 22.68 -14.00 -2.57
N LEU A 281 22.00 -13.89 -3.71
CA LEU A 281 20.53 -13.89 -3.77
C LEU A 281 19.96 -15.23 -3.33
N ILE A 282 20.60 -16.35 -3.69
CA ILE A 282 20.21 -17.69 -3.25
C ILE A 282 20.25 -17.78 -1.71
N VAL A 283 21.31 -17.27 -1.08
CA VAL A 283 21.43 -17.25 0.39
C VAL A 283 20.34 -16.38 1.02
N LEU A 284 20.10 -15.19 0.48
CA LEU A 284 19.09 -14.28 1.03
C LEU A 284 17.66 -14.82 0.89
N LEU A 285 17.32 -15.41 -0.26
CA LEU A 285 16.01 -16.00 -0.50
C LEU A 285 15.76 -17.27 0.34
N ARG A 286 16.83 -17.99 0.70
CA ARG A 286 16.75 -19.08 1.68
C ARG A 286 16.41 -18.55 3.07
N ILE A 287 17.04 -17.45 3.50
CA ILE A 287 16.67 -16.80 4.77
C ILE A 287 15.20 -16.37 4.76
N VAL A 288 14.72 -15.76 3.66
CA VAL A 288 13.31 -15.38 3.53
C VAL A 288 12.39 -16.61 3.60
N TRP A 289 12.80 -17.73 3.01
CA TRP A 289 12.06 -18.98 3.11
C TRP A 289 12.01 -19.49 4.55
N ASP A 290 13.15 -19.74 5.18
CA ASP A 290 13.23 -20.41 6.48
C ASP A 290 12.60 -19.57 7.59
N GLU A 291 12.89 -18.27 7.61
CA GLU A 291 12.55 -17.39 8.74
C GLU A 291 11.18 -16.70 8.60
N ILE A 292 10.66 -16.56 7.37
CA ILE A 292 9.43 -15.80 7.11
C ILE A 292 8.36 -16.69 6.46
N MET A 293 8.64 -17.25 5.28
CA MET A 293 7.60 -17.89 4.48
C MET A 293 7.26 -19.31 4.93
N LEU A 294 8.21 -20.08 5.44
CA LEU A 294 7.96 -21.45 5.91
C LEU A 294 6.99 -21.48 7.11
N PRO A 295 7.12 -20.63 8.15
CA PRO A 295 6.09 -20.50 9.19
C PRO A 295 4.69 -20.20 8.64
N ILE A 296 4.60 -19.30 7.65
CA ILE A 296 3.33 -18.94 7.00
C ILE A 296 2.77 -20.13 6.22
N VAL A 297 3.59 -20.78 5.39
CA VAL A 297 3.22 -21.97 4.59
C VAL A 297 2.72 -23.09 5.50
N ASN A 298 3.36 -23.32 6.65
CA ASN A 298 2.93 -24.31 7.61
C ASN A 298 1.51 -24.06 8.12
N VAL A 299 1.13 -22.81 8.36
CA VAL A 299 -0.25 -22.47 8.75
C VAL A 299 -1.22 -22.62 7.56
N LEU A 300 -0.81 -22.18 6.36
CA LEU A 300 -1.62 -22.35 5.14
C LEU A 300 -1.93 -23.83 4.85
N GLU A 301 -0.93 -24.73 4.89
CA GLU A 301 -1.11 -26.15 4.59
C GLU A 301 -1.73 -26.92 5.76
N ASN A 302 -1.29 -26.69 7.01
CA ASN A 302 -1.68 -27.54 8.13
C ASN A 302 -2.93 -27.08 8.87
N VAL A 303 -3.18 -25.77 8.93
CA VAL A 303 -4.34 -25.18 9.63
C VAL A 303 -5.45 -24.88 8.64
N LEU A 304 -5.17 -24.09 7.60
CA LEU A 304 -6.19 -23.70 6.60
C LEU A 304 -6.45 -24.77 5.54
N LYS A 305 -5.60 -25.81 5.47
CA LYS A 305 -5.68 -26.86 4.44
C LYS A 305 -5.76 -26.30 3.01
N LEU A 306 -5.05 -25.20 2.76
CA LEU A 306 -5.05 -24.52 1.48
C LEU A 306 -4.45 -25.45 0.42
N LYS A 307 -5.14 -25.60 -0.70
CA LYS A 307 -4.64 -26.44 -1.80
C LYS A 307 -3.44 -25.78 -2.46
N ARG A 308 -2.44 -26.57 -2.85
CA ARG A 308 -1.35 -26.07 -3.69
C ARG A 308 -1.88 -25.50 -5.01
N ARG A 309 -1.15 -24.53 -5.56
CA ARG A 309 -1.50 -23.67 -6.70
C ARG A 309 -2.70 -22.75 -6.45
N SER A 310 -3.23 -22.70 -5.22
CA SER A 310 -4.20 -21.68 -4.85
C SER A 310 -3.54 -20.30 -4.87
N ARG A 311 -4.37 -19.28 -4.98
CA ARG A 311 -3.93 -17.90 -4.93
C ARG A 311 -3.81 -17.41 -3.50
N ILE A 312 -2.74 -16.65 -3.24
CA ILE A 312 -2.50 -15.97 -1.96
C ILE A 312 -2.15 -14.50 -2.22
N TRP A 313 -2.51 -13.63 -1.28
CA TRP A 313 -2.14 -12.22 -1.32
C TRP A 313 -1.19 -11.86 -0.20
N LEU A 314 -0.04 -11.30 -0.53
CA LEU A 314 0.94 -10.77 0.41
C LEU A 314 0.65 -9.28 0.62
N CYS A 315 0.48 -8.87 1.86
CA CYS A 315 0.26 -7.49 2.27
C CYS A 315 1.40 -7.08 3.21
N PRO A 316 2.61 -6.81 2.67
CA PRO A 316 3.78 -6.49 3.48
C PRO A 316 3.67 -5.08 4.08
N THR A 317 4.20 -4.93 5.30
CA THR A 317 4.38 -3.62 5.95
C THR A 317 5.86 -3.30 6.17
N ALA A 318 6.17 -2.02 6.32
CA ALA A 318 7.49 -1.48 6.61
C ALA A 318 8.64 -2.17 5.83
N ALA A 319 9.63 -2.71 6.52
CA ALA A 319 10.81 -3.34 5.91
C ALA A 319 10.47 -4.51 4.97
N PHE A 320 9.34 -5.21 5.17
CA PHE A 320 8.92 -6.30 4.29
C PHE A 320 8.57 -5.85 2.87
N THR A 321 8.18 -4.58 2.66
CA THR A 321 7.77 -4.07 1.34
C THR A 321 8.87 -4.16 0.29
N SER A 322 10.13 -4.13 0.72
CA SER A 322 11.32 -4.18 -0.13
C SER A 322 11.94 -5.58 -0.27
N ILE A 323 11.37 -6.59 0.38
CA ILE A 323 11.85 -7.97 0.34
C ILE A 323 11.04 -8.74 -0.71
N PRO A 324 11.69 -9.49 -1.64
CA PRO A 324 10.98 -10.27 -2.66
C PRO A 324 10.38 -11.55 -2.06
N LEU A 325 9.37 -11.39 -1.18
CA LEU A 325 8.72 -12.48 -0.44
C LEU A 325 8.19 -13.59 -1.35
N HIS A 326 7.59 -13.22 -2.49
CA HIS A 326 7.06 -14.15 -3.48
C HIS A 326 8.13 -15.11 -4.07
N ALA A 327 9.41 -14.73 -4.02
CA ALA A 327 10.53 -15.50 -4.55
C ALA A 327 11.23 -16.37 -3.50
N ALA A 328 10.69 -16.42 -2.27
CA ALA A 328 11.23 -17.24 -1.19
C ALA A 328 11.42 -18.69 -1.64
N ASN A 329 12.63 -19.21 -1.45
CA ASN A 329 13.00 -20.51 -1.97
C ASN A 329 14.02 -21.20 -1.05
N PRO A 330 13.80 -22.46 -0.67
CA PRO A 330 14.71 -23.20 0.21
C PRO A 330 16.09 -23.44 -0.41
N PHE A 331 16.18 -23.53 -1.74
CA PHE A 331 17.42 -23.79 -2.49
C PHE A 331 18.28 -24.93 -1.91
N LEU A 332 17.67 -26.02 -1.42
CA LEU A 332 18.41 -27.11 -0.78
C LEU A 332 19.32 -27.83 -1.78
N THR A 333 20.59 -28.03 -1.40
CA THR A 333 21.65 -28.59 -2.25
C THR A 333 21.80 -30.11 -2.16
N LYS A 334 20.98 -30.81 -1.36
CA LYS A 334 21.06 -32.28 -1.25
C LYS A 334 20.22 -32.96 -2.34
N ALA A 335 20.83 -33.94 -3.02
CA ALA A 335 20.23 -34.72 -4.12
C ALA A 335 18.85 -35.31 -3.79
N ASP A 336 18.59 -35.63 -2.52
CA ASP A 336 17.36 -36.27 -2.04
C ASP A 336 16.24 -35.28 -1.63
N ARG A 337 16.56 -33.99 -1.47
CA ARG A 337 15.59 -32.90 -1.14
C ARG A 337 15.39 -31.89 -2.27
N SER A 338 15.89 -32.20 -3.47
CA SER A 338 15.74 -31.41 -4.70
C SER A 338 14.28 -31.26 -5.19
N LYS A 339 13.28 -31.67 -4.39
CA LYS A 339 11.85 -31.68 -4.71
C LYS A 339 10.97 -30.91 -3.71
N GLU A 340 11.53 -30.29 -2.67
CA GLU A 340 10.71 -29.40 -1.83
C GLU A 340 10.31 -28.17 -2.66
N PRO A 341 9.00 -27.95 -2.88
CA PRO A 341 8.53 -26.87 -3.75
C PRO A 341 8.85 -25.52 -3.12
N CYS A 342 9.35 -24.58 -3.93
CA CYS A 342 9.50 -23.20 -3.48
C CYS A 342 8.15 -22.49 -3.45
N LEU A 343 8.10 -21.24 -2.94
CA LEU A 343 6.82 -20.55 -2.76
C LEU A 343 6.04 -20.40 -4.07
N GLU A 344 6.72 -20.08 -5.16
CA GLU A 344 6.12 -19.95 -6.51
C GLU A 344 5.62 -21.27 -7.11
N ASP A 345 6.11 -22.43 -6.63
CA ASP A 345 5.58 -23.75 -7.01
C ASP A 345 4.38 -24.14 -6.15
N LEU A 346 4.33 -23.65 -4.90
CA LEU A 346 3.27 -23.92 -3.94
C LEU A 346 2.02 -23.07 -4.18
N TYR A 347 2.18 -21.78 -4.48
CA TYR A 347 1.07 -20.83 -4.54
C TYR A 347 1.28 -19.77 -5.63
N VAL A 348 0.17 -19.30 -6.20
CA VAL A 348 0.18 -18.13 -7.08
C VAL A 348 0.13 -16.88 -6.21
N CYS A 349 1.27 -16.18 -6.12
CA CYS A 349 1.40 -15.00 -5.27
C CYS A 349 0.88 -13.74 -5.97
N SER A 350 0.13 -12.93 -5.24
CA SER A 350 -0.18 -11.54 -5.56
C SER A 350 0.20 -10.66 -4.38
N TYR A 351 0.39 -9.38 -4.61
CA TYR A 351 0.56 -8.38 -3.57
C TYR A 351 -0.71 -7.54 -3.46
N THR A 352 -0.91 -6.94 -2.30
CA THR A 352 -1.90 -5.87 -2.15
C THR A 352 -1.36 -4.79 -1.22
N PRO A 353 -1.48 -3.50 -1.59
CA PRO A 353 -1.05 -2.39 -0.76
C PRO A 353 -1.85 -2.36 0.54
N THR A 354 -3.17 -2.50 0.48
CA THR A 354 -4.06 -2.60 1.64
C THR A 354 -5.19 -3.59 1.39
N LEU A 355 -5.92 -3.98 2.44
CA LEU A 355 -7.10 -4.81 2.26
C LEU A 355 -8.22 -4.03 1.56
N SER A 356 -8.41 -2.75 1.90
CA SER A 356 -9.43 -1.89 1.28
C SER A 356 -9.22 -1.71 -0.22
N ALA A 357 -7.97 -1.58 -0.68
CA ALA A 357 -7.65 -1.49 -2.10
C ALA A 357 -8.10 -2.75 -2.87
N LEU A 358 -7.87 -3.93 -2.29
CA LEU A 358 -8.30 -5.20 -2.87
C LEU A 358 -9.83 -5.37 -2.82
N VAL A 359 -10.48 -4.98 -1.72
CA VAL A 359 -11.95 -4.95 -1.62
C VAL A 359 -12.55 -4.07 -2.72
N ARG A 360 -12.05 -2.84 -2.87
CA ARG A 360 -12.51 -1.90 -3.91
C ARG A 360 -12.34 -2.49 -5.30
N SER A 361 -11.15 -3.03 -5.61
CA SER A 361 -10.87 -3.64 -6.91
C SER A 361 -11.86 -4.78 -7.23
N ARG A 362 -12.21 -5.61 -6.22
CA ARG A 362 -13.21 -6.68 -6.36
C ARG A 362 -14.64 -6.18 -6.50
N GLN A 363 -14.99 -5.07 -5.85
CA GLN A 363 -16.31 -4.45 -6.03
C GLN A 363 -16.47 -3.89 -7.46
N MET A 364 -15.40 -3.31 -8.02
CA MET A 364 -15.37 -2.78 -9.39
C MET A 364 -15.44 -3.87 -10.47
N MET A 365 -15.09 -5.12 -10.17
CA MET A 365 -15.25 -6.27 -11.10
C MET A 365 -16.70 -6.54 -11.52
N LYS A 366 -17.71 -5.98 -10.82
CA LYS A 366 -19.12 -6.18 -11.15
C LYS A 366 -19.59 -5.46 -12.43
N ARG A 367 -18.76 -4.58 -13.01
CA ARG A 367 -19.11 -3.78 -14.19
C ARG A 367 -18.58 -4.47 -15.45
N HIS A 368 -19.47 -4.79 -16.40
CA HIS A 368 -19.07 -5.26 -17.73
C HIS A 368 -18.74 -4.08 -18.63
N ILE A 369 -17.55 -4.11 -19.21
CA ILE A 369 -17.02 -3.06 -20.09
C ILE A 369 -16.43 -3.75 -21.32
N THR A 370 -16.65 -3.18 -22.50
CA THR A 370 -16.03 -3.67 -23.73
C THR A 370 -14.51 -3.53 -23.65
N PRO A 371 -13.72 -4.59 -23.85
CA PRO A 371 -12.28 -4.51 -23.75
C PRO A 371 -11.64 -3.67 -24.88
N SER A 372 -10.76 -2.76 -24.48
CA SER A 372 -9.82 -2.02 -25.31
C SER A 372 -8.41 -2.10 -24.73
N PHE A 373 -7.41 -2.07 -25.61
CA PHE A 373 -6.00 -2.19 -25.25
C PHE A 373 -5.20 -1.03 -25.81
N VAL A 374 -4.41 -0.37 -24.97
CA VAL A 374 -3.46 0.66 -25.41
C VAL A 374 -2.04 0.33 -24.95
N ALA A 375 -1.09 0.42 -25.88
CA ALA A 375 0.34 0.41 -25.58
C ALA A 375 0.87 1.85 -25.59
N ILE A 376 1.46 2.29 -24.48
CA ILE A 376 2.08 3.61 -24.33
C ILE A 376 3.60 3.41 -24.30
N GLY A 377 4.28 3.87 -25.35
CA GLY A 377 5.72 3.78 -25.51
C GLY A 377 6.46 5.03 -25.04
N GLN A 378 7.77 5.00 -25.21
CA GLN A 378 8.67 6.09 -24.82
C GLN A 378 8.50 7.34 -25.69
N GLY A 379 8.45 8.52 -25.04
CA GLY A 379 8.36 9.81 -25.73
C GLY A 379 9.68 10.29 -26.34
N GLN A 380 10.84 9.92 -25.80
CA GLN A 380 12.15 10.24 -26.39
C GLN A 380 12.98 8.97 -26.65
N PRO A 381 12.83 8.32 -27.82
CA PRO A 381 13.49 7.05 -28.13
C PRO A 381 15.03 7.12 -28.22
N GLY A 382 15.65 8.30 -28.09
CA GLY A 382 17.10 8.52 -28.29
C GLY A 382 17.86 9.16 -27.12
N ALA A 383 17.19 9.51 -26.00
CA ALA A 383 17.83 10.16 -24.85
C ALA A 383 18.39 9.17 -23.80
N GLY A 384 18.22 7.86 -24.02
CA GLY A 384 18.72 6.80 -23.13
C GLY A 384 19.26 5.60 -23.93
N LYS A 385 19.86 4.62 -23.23
CA LYS A 385 20.38 3.38 -23.84
C LYS A 385 19.30 2.40 -24.35
N GLY A 386 18.01 2.71 -24.14
CA GLY A 386 16.90 1.86 -24.55
C GLY A 386 16.46 2.16 -25.99
N THR A 387 16.32 1.11 -26.80
CA THR A 387 15.50 1.18 -28.03
C THR A 387 14.04 1.04 -27.64
N ALA A 388 13.12 1.63 -28.41
CA ALA A 388 11.68 1.67 -28.13
C ALA A 388 11.15 0.31 -27.61
N LEU A 389 10.82 0.26 -26.32
CA LEU A 389 10.31 -0.93 -25.61
C LEU A 389 8.88 -1.32 -26.03
N LEU A 390 8.39 -0.81 -27.17
CA LEU A 390 7.12 -1.16 -27.79
C LEU A 390 7.22 -2.56 -28.43
N THR A 391 7.37 -3.57 -27.59
CA THR A 391 7.56 -4.97 -28.00
C THR A 391 6.43 -5.87 -27.51
N VAL A 392 5.23 -5.31 -27.29
CA VAL A 392 4.04 -6.15 -27.37
C VAL A 392 3.73 -6.30 -28.85
N ASP A 393 4.30 -7.37 -29.45
CA ASP A 393 3.98 -7.73 -30.82
C ASP A 393 2.46 -7.80 -31.00
N SER A 394 1.97 -7.30 -32.13
CA SER A 394 0.53 -7.24 -32.41
C SER A 394 -0.18 -8.58 -32.30
N GLU A 395 0.57 -9.66 -32.48
CA GLU A 395 0.08 -11.04 -32.42
C GLU A 395 -0.13 -11.56 -30.98
N LEU A 396 0.40 -10.86 -29.97
CA LEU A 396 0.28 -11.24 -28.57
C LEU A 396 -1.01 -10.73 -27.92
N VAL A 397 -1.75 -9.81 -28.55
CA VAL A 397 -3.02 -9.28 -28.05
C VAL A 397 -4.18 -9.84 -28.89
N PRO A 398 -5.33 -10.19 -28.30
CA PRO A 398 -6.47 -10.69 -29.06
C PRO A 398 -6.92 -9.74 -30.18
N ALA A 399 -7.17 -10.30 -31.37
CA ALA A 399 -7.65 -9.52 -32.53
C ALA A 399 -9.03 -8.86 -32.30
N THR A 400 -9.76 -9.32 -31.29
CA THR A 400 -11.04 -8.76 -30.85
C THR A 400 -10.91 -7.46 -30.04
N ALA A 401 -9.71 -7.14 -29.53
CA ALA A 401 -9.46 -5.93 -28.78
C ALA A 401 -9.20 -4.75 -29.73
N ASN A 402 -9.87 -3.62 -29.51
CA ASN A 402 -9.47 -2.37 -30.17
C ASN A 402 -8.09 -1.97 -29.64
N ARG A 403 -7.10 -1.89 -30.54
CA ARG A 403 -5.69 -1.68 -30.18
C ARG A 403 -5.22 -0.30 -30.60
N ILE A 404 -4.77 0.48 -29.62
CA ILE A 404 -4.17 1.79 -29.80
C ILE A 404 -2.69 1.71 -29.40
N THR A 405 -1.82 2.46 -30.07
CA THR A 405 -0.43 2.61 -29.67
C THR A 405 -0.07 4.08 -29.69
N ILE A 406 0.47 4.57 -28.58
CA ILE A 406 0.93 5.95 -28.42
C ILE A 406 2.44 5.91 -28.26
N SER A 407 3.19 6.60 -29.12
CA SER A 407 4.65 6.58 -29.10
C SER A 407 5.27 7.83 -29.73
N GLY A 408 6.56 8.07 -29.45
CA GLY A 408 7.29 9.19 -30.05
C GLY A 408 6.62 10.52 -29.74
N ASP A 409 6.28 11.28 -30.78
CA ASP A 409 5.68 12.62 -30.63
C ASP A 409 4.27 12.59 -30.03
N GLU A 410 3.55 11.47 -30.12
CA GLU A 410 2.21 11.32 -29.55
C GLU A 410 2.23 10.94 -28.06
N ALA A 411 3.35 10.41 -27.56
CA ALA A 411 3.53 10.02 -26.16
C ALA A 411 3.77 11.23 -25.26
N THR A 412 2.81 12.14 -25.24
CA THR A 412 2.74 13.32 -24.36
C THR A 412 2.08 12.98 -23.03
N ARG A 413 2.28 13.82 -22.00
CA ARG A 413 1.57 13.71 -20.71
C ARG A 413 0.05 13.69 -20.90
N ALA A 414 -0.47 14.60 -21.72
CA ALA A 414 -1.90 14.70 -22.00
C ALA A 414 -2.43 13.46 -22.74
N GLY A 415 -1.74 13.02 -23.79
CA GLY A 415 -2.13 11.82 -24.56
C GLY A 415 -2.08 10.55 -23.72
N ALA A 416 -1.10 10.42 -22.82
CA ALA A 416 -1.03 9.29 -21.90
C ALA A 416 -2.18 9.29 -20.88
N LEU A 417 -2.58 10.45 -20.34
CA LEU A 417 -3.74 10.56 -19.45
C LEU A 417 -5.04 10.19 -20.16
N GLU A 418 -5.26 10.73 -21.37
CA GLU A 418 -6.44 10.41 -22.18
C GLU A 418 -6.51 8.90 -22.50
N ALA A 419 -5.36 8.29 -22.79
CA ALA A 419 -5.28 6.85 -23.02
C ALA A 419 -5.60 6.02 -21.78
N LEU A 420 -5.14 6.44 -20.60
CA LEU A 420 -5.47 5.80 -19.33
C LEU A 420 -6.98 5.87 -19.06
N GLU A 421 -7.61 7.02 -19.29
CA GLU A 421 -9.05 7.24 -19.08
C GLU A 421 -9.93 6.49 -20.08
N GLY A 422 -9.51 6.44 -21.34
CA GLY A 422 -10.28 5.87 -22.44
C GLY A 422 -10.13 4.36 -22.64
N ASN A 423 -9.20 3.69 -21.94
CA ASN A 423 -8.91 2.27 -22.16
C ASN A 423 -9.03 1.40 -20.92
N THR A 424 -9.50 0.17 -21.14
CA THR A 424 -9.64 -0.83 -20.08
C THR A 424 -8.32 -1.54 -19.76
N TRP A 425 -7.44 -1.71 -20.75
CA TRP A 425 -6.17 -2.42 -20.61
C TRP A 425 -5.03 -1.54 -21.13
N VAL A 426 -3.97 -1.44 -20.33
CA VAL A 426 -2.85 -0.54 -20.62
C VAL A 426 -1.52 -1.26 -20.46
N HIS A 427 -0.65 -1.15 -21.46
CA HIS A 427 0.74 -1.54 -21.35
C HIS A 427 1.62 -0.29 -21.41
N LEU A 428 2.27 0.06 -20.31
CA LEU A 428 3.23 1.16 -20.26
C LEU A 428 4.65 0.63 -20.46
N ALA A 429 5.22 0.95 -21.61
CA ALA A 429 6.57 0.64 -22.05
C ALA A 429 7.42 1.92 -22.11
N CYS A 430 7.55 2.58 -20.96
CA CYS A 430 8.25 3.86 -20.81
C CYS A 430 9.16 3.82 -19.58
N HIS A 431 10.15 4.71 -19.52
CA HIS A 431 11.00 4.80 -18.33
C HIS A 431 10.20 5.37 -17.15
N GLY A 432 10.14 4.61 -16.07
CA GLY A 432 9.64 5.06 -14.77
C GLY A 432 10.80 5.57 -13.92
N LYS A 433 10.59 6.69 -13.23
CA LYS A 433 11.53 7.22 -12.25
C LYS A 433 10.82 7.42 -10.92
N GLN A 434 11.35 6.76 -9.88
CA GLN A 434 10.95 7.02 -8.51
C GLN A 434 11.69 8.27 -8.00
N ASP A 435 10.95 9.16 -7.34
CA ASP A 435 11.51 10.27 -6.59
C ASP A 435 11.48 9.93 -5.10
N PRO A 436 12.62 9.53 -4.50
CA PRO A 436 12.65 9.07 -3.11
C PRO A 436 12.50 10.21 -2.08
N THR A 437 12.59 11.48 -2.49
CA THR A 437 12.38 12.62 -1.56
C THR A 437 10.97 13.18 -1.69
N GLN A 438 10.38 13.06 -2.88
CA GLN A 438 8.99 13.39 -3.13
C GLN A 438 8.29 12.25 -3.87
N PRO A 439 7.89 11.16 -3.18
CA PRO A 439 7.37 9.92 -3.81
C PRO A 439 6.21 10.14 -4.79
N TYR A 440 5.39 11.17 -4.55
CA TYR A 440 4.29 11.60 -5.41
C TYR A 440 4.71 12.21 -6.75
N ASN A 441 5.95 12.71 -6.86
CA ASN A 441 6.53 13.19 -8.11
C ASN A 441 7.18 12.06 -8.91
N SER A 442 7.14 10.82 -8.40
CA SER A 442 7.50 9.65 -9.21
C SER A 442 6.66 9.63 -10.48
N HIS A 443 7.27 9.32 -11.61
CA HIS A 443 6.66 9.59 -12.90
C HIS A 443 7.10 8.62 -13.99
N PHE A 444 6.30 8.58 -15.05
CA PHE A 444 6.69 8.06 -16.34
C PHE A 444 7.20 9.20 -17.23
N VAL A 445 8.34 8.97 -17.89
CA VAL A 445 8.95 9.94 -18.80
C VAL A 445 8.18 9.96 -20.12
N MET A 446 7.52 11.08 -20.41
CA MET A 446 6.83 11.33 -21.68
C MET A 446 7.65 12.27 -22.57
N ARG A 447 7.10 12.60 -23.74
CA ARG A 447 7.73 13.43 -24.79
C ARG A 447 7.99 14.86 -24.35
N ASP A 448 7.01 15.42 -23.63
CA ASP A 448 6.92 16.82 -23.20
C ASP A 448 7.14 16.96 -21.69
N GLU A 449 6.12 16.63 -20.89
CA GLU A 449 6.10 16.72 -19.44
C GLU A 449 6.04 15.33 -18.80
N HIS A 450 6.46 15.19 -17.55
CA HIS A 450 6.34 13.91 -16.86
C HIS A 450 4.88 13.57 -16.54
N LEU A 451 4.46 12.32 -16.78
CA LEU A 451 3.21 11.80 -16.24
C LEU A 451 3.46 11.35 -14.80
N THR A 452 3.10 12.21 -13.84
CA THR A 452 3.37 11.97 -12.42
C THR A 452 2.35 11.04 -11.78
N LEU A 453 2.71 10.46 -10.64
CA LEU A 453 1.79 9.70 -9.81
C LEU A 453 0.61 10.57 -9.36
N LEU A 454 0.83 11.85 -9.04
CA LEU A 454 -0.25 12.80 -8.74
C LEU A 454 -1.21 12.98 -9.90
N ASP A 455 -0.70 13.11 -11.13
CA ASP A 455 -1.55 13.25 -12.31
C ASP A 455 -2.49 12.05 -12.45
N ILE A 456 -1.99 10.83 -12.22
CA ILE A 456 -2.78 9.59 -12.28
C ILE A 456 -3.78 9.52 -11.13
N MET A 457 -3.40 9.97 -9.93
CA MET A 457 -4.24 9.96 -8.73
C MET A 457 -5.39 10.97 -8.77
N ASP A 458 -5.18 12.11 -9.43
CA ASP A 458 -6.22 13.13 -9.60
C ASP A 458 -7.28 12.72 -10.64
N ARG A 459 -7.05 11.65 -11.40
CA ARG A 459 -8.03 11.10 -12.35
C ARG A 459 -8.84 9.97 -11.75
N ASP A 460 -10.12 9.95 -12.11
CA ASP A 460 -10.95 8.77 -11.94
C ASP A 460 -10.85 7.93 -13.20
N ILE A 461 -10.40 6.68 -13.06
CA ILE A 461 -10.27 5.76 -14.19
C ILE A 461 -11.22 4.58 -13.95
N PRO A 462 -12.56 4.81 -13.97
CA PRO A 462 -13.54 3.83 -13.52
C PRO A 462 -13.64 2.60 -14.45
N HIS A 463 -13.07 2.69 -15.65
CA HIS A 463 -13.09 1.65 -16.66
C HIS A 463 -11.82 0.80 -16.69
N ALA A 464 -10.78 1.18 -15.97
CA ALA A 464 -9.53 0.44 -15.95
C ALA A 464 -9.71 -0.97 -15.37
N GLU A 465 -9.14 -1.96 -16.06
CA GLU A 465 -9.14 -3.36 -15.65
C GLU A 465 -7.73 -3.86 -15.36
N PHE A 466 -6.79 -3.61 -16.27
CA PHE A 466 -5.45 -4.15 -16.19
C PHE A 466 -4.38 -3.18 -16.65
N ALA A 467 -3.28 -3.08 -15.90
CA ALA A 467 -2.08 -2.38 -16.32
C ALA A 467 -0.85 -3.31 -16.27
N PHE A 468 -0.03 -3.27 -17.31
CA PHE A 468 1.32 -3.86 -17.29
C PHE A 468 2.35 -2.73 -17.35
N LEU A 469 3.21 -2.65 -16.35
CA LEU A 469 4.23 -1.61 -16.23
C LEU A 469 5.60 -2.19 -16.56
N SER A 470 5.99 -2.08 -17.82
CA SER A 470 7.34 -2.35 -18.32
C SER A 470 8.26 -1.16 -18.02
N ALA A 471 8.27 -0.74 -16.76
CA ALA A 471 9.02 0.42 -16.30
C ALA A 471 9.69 0.08 -14.97
N CYS A 472 10.96 0.49 -14.81
CA CYS A 472 11.78 0.20 -13.65
C CYS A 472 11.21 0.83 -12.36
N HIS A 473 11.33 0.12 -11.23
CA HIS A 473 10.95 0.60 -9.90
C HIS A 473 9.48 1.04 -9.77
N THR A 474 8.57 0.41 -10.50
CA THR A 474 7.14 0.77 -10.46
C THR A 474 6.42 0.23 -9.22
N ALA A 475 7.01 -0.73 -8.52
CA ALA A 475 6.45 -1.38 -7.35
C ALA A 475 7.28 -1.20 -6.06
N VAL A 476 8.12 -0.16 -6.00
CA VAL A 476 9.00 0.09 -4.84
C VAL A 476 8.38 1.17 -3.96
N GLY A 477 7.93 0.80 -2.77
CA GLY A 477 7.45 1.77 -1.77
C GLY A 477 8.54 2.76 -1.33
N ASP A 478 8.09 3.87 -0.74
CA ASP A 478 8.99 4.90 -0.25
C ASP A 478 9.94 4.37 0.84
N LYS A 479 11.16 4.91 0.90
CA LYS A 479 12.16 4.47 1.90
C LYS A 479 11.87 4.99 3.29
N GLU A 480 11.32 6.19 3.39
CA GLU A 480 10.98 6.84 4.65
C GLU A 480 9.59 6.36 5.11
N THR A 481 8.64 6.23 4.19
CA THR A 481 7.23 5.88 4.41
C THR A 481 6.77 4.62 3.66
N PRO A 482 7.43 3.46 3.85
CA PRO A 482 7.10 2.23 3.11
C PRO A 482 5.63 1.79 3.26
N ASP A 483 4.99 2.14 4.38
CA ASP A 483 3.59 1.83 4.69
C ASP A 483 2.56 2.81 4.09
N GLU A 484 3.00 3.93 3.53
CA GLU A 484 2.13 4.81 2.73
C GLU A 484 1.90 4.26 1.31
N VAL A 485 2.64 3.21 0.93
CA VAL A 485 2.53 2.48 -0.34
C VAL A 485 2.60 3.38 -1.57
N ILE A 486 3.50 4.37 -1.55
CA ILE A 486 3.61 5.40 -2.59
C ILE A 486 4.49 4.92 -3.74
N HIS A 487 3.92 4.12 -4.64
CA HIS A 487 4.58 3.71 -5.87
C HIS A 487 3.61 3.59 -7.04
N LEU A 488 4.11 3.69 -8.28
CA LEU A 488 3.31 3.82 -9.50
C LEU A 488 2.27 2.71 -9.68
N ALA A 489 2.63 1.45 -9.39
CA ALA A 489 1.72 0.31 -9.52
C ALA A 489 0.56 0.35 -8.52
N ALA A 490 0.81 0.74 -7.27
CA ALA A 490 -0.27 0.95 -6.33
C ALA A 490 -1.08 2.18 -6.74
N GLY A 491 -0.44 3.27 -7.18
CA GLY A 491 -1.12 4.47 -7.68
C GLY A 491 -2.21 4.17 -8.69
N LEU A 492 -1.87 3.40 -9.72
CA LEU A 492 -2.81 2.92 -10.73
C LEU A 492 -3.94 2.09 -10.12
N GLN A 493 -3.63 1.20 -9.16
CA GLN A 493 -4.66 0.43 -8.47
C GLN A 493 -5.66 1.32 -7.72
N PHE A 494 -5.16 2.35 -7.02
CA PHE A 494 -6.01 3.29 -6.30
C PHE A 494 -6.78 4.25 -7.22
N SER A 495 -6.27 4.53 -8.43
CA SER A 495 -6.98 5.31 -9.46
C SER A 495 -8.06 4.53 -10.21
N GLY A 496 -8.03 3.19 -10.15
CA GLY A 496 -9.12 2.35 -10.66
C GLY A 496 -8.70 1.01 -11.28
N PHE A 497 -7.41 0.80 -11.57
CA PHE A 497 -6.95 -0.46 -12.15
C PHE A 497 -7.18 -1.62 -11.18
N LYS A 498 -7.87 -2.65 -11.64
CA LYS A 498 -8.23 -3.80 -10.79
C LYS A 498 -7.04 -4.74 -10.58
N SER A 499 -6.19 -4.86 -11.59
CA SER A 499 -4.98 -5.70 -11.60
C SER A 499 -3.83 -4.93 -12.26
N VAL A 500 -2.63 -5.04 -11.67
CA VAL A 500 -1.43 -4.35 -12.14
C VAL A 500 -0.23 -5.30 -12.04
N VAL A 501 0.55 -5.41 -13.11
CA VAL A 501 1.89 -6.02 -13.07
C VAL A 501 2.93 -4.92 -13.08
N GLY A 502 3.88 -4.98 -12.14
CA GLY A 502 4.96 -4.00 -12.01
C GLY A 502 6.28 -4.65 -11.57
N THR A 503 7.30 -3.82 -11.35
CA THR A 503 8.68 -4.26 -11.09
C THR A 503 9.23 -3.68 -9.78
N LEU A 504 9.91 -4.52 -8.99
CA LEU A 504 10.54 -4.14 -7.71
C LEU A 504 11.91 -3.43 -7.86
N TRP A 505 12.52 -3.47 -9.04
CA TRP A 505 13.78 -2.76 -9.33
C TRP A 505 13.97 -2.63 -10.86
N GLU A 506 15.15 -2.18 -11.28
CA GLU A 506 15.53 -2.04 -12.69
C GLU A 506 15.60 -3.39 -13.42
N VAL A 507 14.96 -3.46 -14.59
CA VAL A 507 14.93 -4.64 -15.45
C VAL A 507 15.74 -4.34 -16.71
N ASP A 508 16.52 -5.32 -17.17
CA ASP A 508 17.20 -5.23 -18.46
C ASP A 508 16.19 -5.44 -19.60
N ASP A 509 16.17 -4.53 -20.59
CA ASP A 509 15.18 -4.52 -21.67
C ASP A 509 15.15 -5.83 -22.48
N ALA A 510 16.32 -6.41 -22.78
CA ALA A 510 16.42 -7.64 -23.57
C ALA A 510 15.88 -8.84 -22.79
N VAL A 511 16.04 -8.81 -21.47
CA VAL A 511 15.56 -9.85 -20.57
C VAL A 511 14.06 -9.69 -20.26
N ALA A 512 13.60 -8.45 -20.09
CA ALA A 512 12.20 -8.10 -19.88
C ALA A 512 11.31 -8.62 -21.01
N LYS A 513 11.78 -8.49 -22.27
CA LYS A 513 11.06 -8.96 -23.45
C LYS A 513 10.63 -10.42 -23.34
N HIS A 514 11.52 -11.31 -22.88
CA HIS A 514 11.21 -12.73 -22.71
C HIS A 514 10.09 -12.98 -21.71
N VAL A 515 10.06 -12.21 -20.62
CA VAL A 515 9.01 -12.32 -19.59
C VAL A 515 7.69 -11.75 -20.12
N VAL A 516 7.71 -10.62 -20.80
CA VAL A 516 6.52 -9.96 -21.37
C VAL A 516 5.86 -10.83 -22.45
N GLU A 517 6.64 -11.39 -23.38
CA GLU A 517 6.15 -12.32 -24.40
C GLU A 517 5.52 -13.56 -23.76
N ALA A 518 6.21 -14.17 -22.80
CA ALA A 518 5.70 -15.33 -22.08
C ALA A 518 4.41 -14.98 -21.31
N PHE A 519 4.38 -13.82 -20.64
CA PHE A 519 3.22 -13.33 -19.91
C PHE A 519 2.00 -13.22 -20.80
N TYR A 520 2.08 -12.48 -21.91
CA TYR A 520 0.92 -12.28 -22.78
C TYR A 520 0.49 -13.57 -23.49
N LYS A 521 1.43 -14.46 -23.81
CA LYS A 521 1.11 -15.80 -24.32
C LYS A 521 0.26 -16.62 -23.35
N TYR A 522 0.55 -16.56 -22.05
CA TYR A 522 -0.29 -17.21 -21.03
C TYR A 522 -1.57 -16.43 -20.73
N MET A 523 -1.50 -15.09 -20.77
CA MET A 523 -2.63 -14.21 -20.51
C MET A 523 -3.77 -14.39 -21.52
N PHE A 524 -3.42 -14.57 -22.80
CA PHE A 524 -4.37 -14.68 -23.91
C PHE A 524 -4.30 -16.03 -24.61
N HIS A 525 -4.20 -17.11 -23.83
CA HIS A 525 -3.99 -18.44 -24.35
C HIS A 525 -5.03 -18.82 -25.42
N GLN A 526 -4.58 -19.30 -26.58
CA GLN A 526 -5.39 -19.47 -27.81
C GLN A 526 -6.70 -20.30 -27.65
N LYS A 527 -6.77 -21.15 -26.62
CA LYS A 527 -7.96 -21.97 -26.31
C LYS A 527 -9.12 -21.19 -25.67
N GLU A 528 -8.88 -19.93 -25.28
CA GLU A 528 -9.85 -19.09 -24.59
C GLU A 528 -10.43 -18.00 -25.50
N GLU A 529 -10.31 -18.17 -26.82
CA GLU A 529 -10.89 -17.30 -27.85
C GLU A 529 -10.61 -15.79 -27.67
N GLY A 530 -9.52 -15.44 -26.99
CA GLY A 530 -9.14 -14.05 -26.77
C GLY A 530 -9.95 -13.30 -25.71
N VAL A 531 -10.59 -14.00 -24.77
CA VAL A 531 -11.25 -13.37 -23.62
C VAL A 531 -10.23 -12.60 -22.77
N MET A 532 -10.42 -11.29 -22.66
CA MET A 532 -9.60 -10.42 -21.81
C MET A 532 -10.11 -10.47 -20.37
N ASP A 533 -9.38 -11.15 -19.48
CA ASP A 533 -9.73 -11.32 -18.06
C ASP A 533 -8.55 -10.96 -17.16
N CYS A 534 -8.64 -9.81 -16.49
CA CYS A 534 -7.54 -9.31 -15.67
C CYS A 534 -7.23 -10.19 -14.44
N THR A 535 -8.17 -11.03 -13.99
CA THR A 535 -7.96 -11.92 -12.83
C THR A 535 -6.96 -13.05 -13.11
N LYS A 536 -6.62 -13.29 -14.38
CA LYS A 536 -5.60 -14.26 -14.80
C LYS A 536 -4.18 -13.75 -14.69
N ALA A 537 -3.97 -12.44 -14.50
CA ALA A 537 -2.65 -11.83 -14.57
C ALA A 537 -1.65 -12.46 -13.60
N ALA A 538 -2.05 -12.72 -12.36
CA ALA A 538 -1.17 -13.38 -11.39
C ALA A 538 -0.74 -14.79 -11.83
N TRP A 539 -1.68 -15.56 -12.39
CA TRP A 539 -1.40 -16.90 -12.91
C TRP A 539 -0.52 -16.86 -14.16
N ALA A 540 -0.81 -15.95 -15.09
CA ALA A 540 -0.03 -15.75 -16.30
C ALA A 540 1.42 -15.34 -15.96
N LEU A 541 1.60 -14.45 -14.97
CA LEU A 541 2.91 -14.07 -14.48
C LEU A 541 3.65 -15.24 -13.84
N ASN A 542 2.99 -16.03 -12.98
CA ASN A 542 3.59 -17.23 -12.41
C ASN A 542 4.01 -18.24 -13.50
N CYS A 543 3.19 -18.46 -14.53
CA CYS A 543 3.57 -19.32 -15.65
C CYS A 543 4.73 -18.75 -16.47
N ALA A 544 4.75 -17.44 -16.70
CA ALA A 544 5.81 -16.76 -17.43
C ALA A 544 7.16 -16.88 -16.73
N THR A 545 7.22 -16.61 -15.41
CA THR A 545 8.47 -16.72 -14.64
C THR A 545 9.03 -18.15 -14.63
N HIS A 546 8.16 -19.16 -14.68
CA HIS A 546 8.55 -20.57 -14.85
C HIS A 546 9.09 -20.86 -16.25
N ALA A 547 8.39 -20.41 -17.29
CA ALA A 547 8.75 -20.68 -18.68
C ALA A 547 10.11 -20.09 -19.07
N VAL A 548 10.53 -19.00 -18.41
CA VAL A 548 11.79 -18.33 -18.72
C VAL A 548 12.95 -18.68 -17.78
N LYS A 549 12.79 -19.63 -16.85
CA LYS A 549 13.83 -19.99 -15.83
C LYS A 549 15.22 -20.26 -16.43
N THR A 550 15.29 -20.78 -17.65
CA THR A 550 16.55 -21.10 -18.35
C THR A 550 17.13 -19.96 -19.18
N LYS A 551 16.33 -18.93 -19.47
CA LYS A 551 16.71 -17.78 -20.32
C LYS A 551 16.95 -16.51 -19.52
N VAL A 552 16.31 -16.39 -18.36
CA VAL A 552 16.26 -15.16 -17.58
C VAL A 552 16.89 -15.39 -16.20
N PRO A 553 17.92 -14.60 -15.83
CA PRO A 553 18.55 -14.66 -14.52
C PRO A 553 17.57 -14.46 -13.37
N LEU A 554 17.90 -15.02 -12.20
CA LEU A 554 17.01 -15.03 -11.02
C LEU A 554 16.51 -13.63 -10.64
N GLU A 555 17.42 -12.66 -10.54
CA GLU A 555 17.15 -11.26 -10.22
C GLU A 555 16.26 -10.55 -11.23
N GLN A 556 16.26 -11.01 -12.48
CA GLN A 556 15.43 -10.46 -13.54
C GLN A 556 14.07 -11.18 -13.65
N ARG A 557 13.92 -12.37 -13.03
CA ARG A 557 12.61 -13.07 -12.90
C ARG A 557 11.82 -12.59 -11.70
N MET A 558 12.47 -12.52 -10.53
CA MET A 558 11.81 -12.18 -9.26
C MET A 558 11.54 -10.68 -9.08
N VAL A 559 11.86 -9.87 -10.08
CA VAL A 559 11.56 -8.44 -10.08
C VAL A 559 10.08 -8.17 -10.34
N PHE A 560 9.41 -9.04 -11.10
CA PHE A 560 8.02 -8.84 -11.48
C PHE A 560 7.08 -9.28 -10.37
N ILE A 561 6.14 -8.40 -10.02
CA ILE A 561 5.08 -8.70 -9.08
C ILE A 561 3.71 -8.35 -9.68
N HIS A 562 2.70 -9.08 -9.24
CA HIS A 562 1.30 -8.78 -9.52
C HIS A 562 0.67 -8.12 -8.30
N ILE A 563 -0.08 -7.04 -8.49
CA ILE A 563 -0.89 -6.35 -7.48
C ILE A 563 -2.36 -6.35 -7.91
N GLY A 564 -3.28 -6.64 -6.99
CA GLY A 564 -4.72 -6.53 -7.25
C GLY A 564 -5.46 -7.86 -7.43
N VAL A 565 -6.57 -7.86 -8.17
CA VAL A 565 -7.59 -8.95 -8.19
C VAL A 565 -7.21 -10.20 -8.92
#